data_AF-A0A7S0IPZ1-F1
#
_entry.id   AF-A0A7S0IPZ1-F1
#
_cell.length_a   1.000
_cell.length_b   1.000
_cell.length_c   1.000
_cell.angle_alpha   90.00
_cell.angle_beta   90.00
_cell.angle_gamma   90.00
#
_symmetry.space_group_name_H-M   'P 1'
#
loop_
_entity.id
_entity.type
_entity.pdbx_description
1 polymer ?
#
loop_
_entity_poly.entity_id
_entity_poly.type
_entity_poly.pdbx_seq_one_letter_code
_entity_poly.pdbx_strand_id
1 'polypeptide(L)'
;MGCICSCLLNPNRAANMAPKRLTAVTWNIAAINNNPFEYWLGKHPDPMYERLMSGVEQFISAPGEKDVAVSSIFSEAMWCELKQVMLTQSWAGIEGTEQRWRSDFSRRRIISEFLCDRSIGDKRLTSLPDRVTNSISVAAGGVVNRPTVVSNFSGEMKNLSSWWAAWKRFMFEEPVQVKEGKKLPCELLFKINRAKYPEVTEEEEAISIPLQLLALAIFDAILLHVVDSVMPGGAWQELKLGIVSALLATKRERTAEILATQYADADVCFVQEADLAFITFAEARFKGKYTVLRPHVLSKAQQNSLILLRNDVFDASSVVDCSADAMSTLGDQPVSDGDLLAVRVDGVDGTKYFLASFHGDTNGLASPKVLEALHLLCASTPGRTPLWGMDANTHKVGSKKAQGFDEFVALFTQLGYASCWATSATGATNHTTFNARTYLQAQLQKAVRSADVHSASSSAAVDKNPKDFVLFDCAAFSIEETLKDNTGCREFIDNICFPTLDFPSDHAVVKTVLLPRGSQAHGQQTQS
;
A
#
# COMPACT_ATOMS: atom_id res chain seq x y z
N MET A 1 -1.17 -31.28 -70.08
CA MET A 1 -0.25 -30.74 -69.06
C MET A 1 -0.49 -29.22 -69.01
N GLY A 2 -1.45 -28.60 -68.31
CA GLY A 2 -2.15 -28.88 -67.06
C GLY A 2 -1.28 -28.45 -65.87
N CYS A 3 -1.55 -27.43 -65.06
CA CYS A 3 -2.47 -26.28 -65.09
C CYS A 3 -1.95 -25.26 -64.04
N ILE A 4 -2.51 -24.05 -64.06
CA ILE A 4 -2.04 -22.81 -63.44
C ILE A 4 -2.47 -22.67 -61.97
N CYS A 5 -1.63 -21.97 -61.20
CA CYS A 5 -1.80 -21.53 -59.82
C CYS A 5 -3.09 -20.70 -59.58
N SER A 6 -3.79 -20.92 -58.46
CA SER A 6 -4.74 -19.93 -57.91
C SER A 6 -5.08 -20.24 -56.45
N CYS A 7 -4.84 -19.25 -55.60
CA CYS A 7 -5.23 -19.15 -54.21
C CYS A 7 -6.76 -19.13 -54.06
N LEU A 8 -7.31 -19.95 -53.15
CA LEU A 8 -8.61 -19.71 -52.55
C LEU A 8 -8.45 -19.68 -51.03
N LEU A 9 -8.24 -18.47 -50.53
CA LEU A 9 -8.60 -18.07 -49.17
C LEU A 9 -10.08 -18.36 -48.98
N ASN A 10 -10.39 -19.14 -47.95
CA ASN A 10 -11.76 -19.48 -47.57
C ASN A 10 -12.43 -18.25 -46.91
N PRO A 11 -13.47 -17.61 -47.48
CA PRO A 11 -14.02 -16.36 -46.94
C PRO A 11 -14.99 -16.54 -45.76
N ASN A 12 -15.26 -17.76 -45.30
CA ASN A 12 -16.30 -18.02 -44.29
C ASN A 12 -15.72 -18.35 -42.91
N ARG A 13 -15.05 -17.38 -42.28
CA ARG A 13 -14.69 -17.44 -40.84
C ARG A 13 -15.35 -16.35 -39.99
N ALA A 14 -16.42 -15.73 -40.48
CA ALA A 14 -17.41 -15.06 -39.64
C ALA A 14 -18.46 -16.09 -39.18
N ALA A 15 -18.01 -17.15 -38.52
CA ALA A 15 -18.92 -18.00 -37.78
C ALA A 15 -19.27 -17.26 -36.50
N ASN A 16 -20.57 -17.02 -36.27
CA ASN A 16 -21.20 -16.60 -35.02
C ASN A 16 -20.44 -17.13 -33.79
N MET A 17 -19.45 -16.39 -33.30
CA MET A 17 -18.91 -16.65 -31.98
C MET A 17 -19.88 -15.99 -31.02
N ALA A 18 -20.60 -16.80 -30.24
CA ALA A 18 -21.34 -16.31 -29.10
C ALA A 18 -20.42 -15.35 -28.32
N PRO A 19 -20.93 -14.20 -27.89
CA PRO A 19 -20.04 -13.18 -27.35
C PRO A 19 -19.40 -13.73 -26.07
N LYS A 20 -18.07 -13.66 -26.00
CA LYS A 20 -17.27 -14.44 -25.06
C LYS A 20 -17.38 -13.84 -23.66
N ARG A 21 -17.76 -14.70 -22.71
CA ARG A 21 -17.64 -14.45 -21.26
C ARG A 21 -16.22 -13.98 -20.94
N LEU A 22 -16.08 -12.90 -20.16
CA LEU A 22 -14.80 -12.30 -19.79
C LEU A 22 -14.63 -12.27 -18.27
N THR A 23 -13.48 -12.71 -17.79
CA THR A 23 -13.10 -12.77 -16.37
C THR A 23 -12.04 -11.72 -16.11
N ALA A 24 -12.40 -10.69 -15.36
CA ALA A 24 -11.51 -9.62 -14.95
C ALA A 24 -11.16 -9.74 -13.47
N VAL A 25 -9.89 -9.51 -13.15
CA VAL A 25 -9.38 -9.45 -11.77
C VAL A 25 -8.75 -8.09 -11.54
N THR A 26 -9.02 -7.44 -10.42
CA THR A 26 -8.23 -6.29 -9.95
C THR A 26 -7.66 -6.58 -8.57
N TRP A 27 -6.41 -6.16 -8.35
CA TRP A 27 -5.74 -6.30 -7.06
C TRP A 27 -4.67 -5.24 -6.86
N ASN A 28 -4.85 -4.40 -5.85
CA ASN A 28 -3.74 -3.65 -5.27
C ASN A 28 -2.87 -4.62 -4.46
N ILE A 29 -1.62 -4.80 -4.90
CA ILE A 29 -0.67 -5.75 -4.30
C ILE A 29 0.27 -5.07 -3.29
N ALA A 30 -0.06 -3.85 -2.85
CA ALA A 30 0.60 -3.17 -1.74
C ALA A 30 0.50 -3.96 -0.42
N ALA A 31 0.87 -3.33 0.69
CA ALA A 31 1.33 -3.90 1.96
C ALA A 31 2.82 -4.29 1.99
N ILE A 32 3.69 -3.27 2.00
CA ILE A 32 4.95 -3.38 2.72
C ILE A 32 4.92 -2.27 3.72
N ASN A 33 4.33 -2.52 4.89
CA ASN A 33 4.70 -1.68 6.00
C ASN A 33 6.14 -2.02 6.37
N ASN A 34 6.95 -0.97 6.45
CA ASN A 34 8.29 -1.04 7.00
C ASN A 34 8.27 -1.52 8.46
N ASN A 35 7.09 -1.50 9.08
CA ASN A 35 6.82 -1.96 10.42
C ASN A 35 5.98 -3.26 10.43
N PRO A 36 6.55 -4.39 10.90
CA PRO A 36 5.86 -5.69 10.93
C PRO A 36 4.68 -5.74 11.91
N PHE A 37 4.55 -4.78 12.82
CA PHE A 37 3.47 -4.68 13.79
C PHE A 37 2.51 -3.52 13.51
N GLU A 38 2.59 -2.84 12.36
CA GLU A 38 1.81 -1.61 12.15
C GLU A 38 0.30 -1.83 12.19
N TYR A 39 -0.16 -2.97 11.68
CA TYR A 39 -1.57 -3.35 11.66
C TYR A 39 -1.84 -4.62 12.47
N TRP A 40 -3.05 -4.72 13.01
CA TRP A 40 -3.55 -5.95 13.62
C TRP A 40 -3.62 -7.07 12.57
N LEU A 41 -3.04 -8.23 12.88
CA LEU A 41 -3.14 -9.45 12.07
C LEU A 41 -4.35 -10.26 12.53
N GLY A 42 -5.45 -10.23 11.75
CA GLY A 42 -6.75 -10.74 12.18
C GLY A 42 -6.85 -12.25 12.42
N LYS A 43 -5.85 -13.04 11.97
CA LYS A 43 -5.78 -14.51 12.14
C LYS A 43 -4.36 -15.00 12.37
N HIS A 44 -3.65 -14.41 13.33
CA HIS A 44 -2.34 -14.95 13.67
C HIS A 44 -2.49 -16.31 14.40
N PRO A 45 -1.88 -17.41 13.92
CA PRO A 45 -2.05 -18.74 14.51
C PRO A 45 -1.29 -18.91 15.84
N ASP A 46 -0.22 -18.13 16.05
CA ASP A 46 0.54 -18.16 17.30
C ASP A 46 -0.17 -17.37 18.40
N PRO A 47 -0.58 -18.00 19.52
CA PRO A 47 -1.20 -17.29 20.66
C PRO A 47 -0.27 -16.26 21.31
N MET A 48 1.04 -16.34 21.08
CA MET A 48 1.99 -15.33 21.53
C MET A 48 1.74 -13.97 20.88
N TYR A 49 1.23 -13.93 19.65
CA TYR A 49 0.85 -12.69 19.00
C TYR A 49 -0.21 -11.93 19.80
N GLU A 50 -1.32 -12.58 20.13
CA GLU A 50 -2.39 -11.95 20.90
C GLU A 50 -1.90 -11.50 22.27
N ARG A 51 -1.06 -12.32 22.93
CA ARG A 51 -0.44 -11.94 24.20
C ARG A 51 0.44 -10.70 24.08
N LEU A 52 1.24 -10.59 23.02
CA LEU A 52 2.08 -9.41 22.79
C LEU A 52 1.21 -8.18 22.56
N MET A 53 0.26 -8.26 21.63
CA MET A 53 -0.53 -7.10 21.21
C MET A 53 -1.43 -6.58 22.33
N SER A 54 -2.17 -7.47 23.00
CA SER A 54 -2.99 -7.11 24.17
C SER A 54 -2.15 -6.61 25.34
N GLY A 55 -0.98 -7.22 25.58
CA GLY A 55 -0.06 -6.79 26.63
C GLY A 55 0.54 -5.41 26.37
N VAL A 56 0.90 -5.09 25.13
CA VAL A 56 1.36 -3.76 24.72
C VAL A 56 0.24 -2.72 24.90
N GLU A 57 -0.97 -3.02 24.45
CA GLU A 57 -2.14 -2.16 24.64
C GLU A 57 -2.41 -1.91 26.14
N GLN A 58 -2.36 -2.94 26.97
CA GLN A 58 -2.52 -2.81 28.41
C GLN A 58 -1.40 -1.97 29.04
N PHE A 59 -0.14 -2.19 28.63
CA PHE A 59 0.99 -1.40 29.11
C PHE A 59 0.78 0.09 28.81
N ILE A 60 0.33 0.43 27.61
CA ILE A 60 0.16 1.83 27.19
C ILE A 60 -1.09 2.47 27.80
N SER A 61 -2.19 1.72 27.92
CA SER A 61 -3.46 2.25 28.45
C SER A 61 -3.50 2.34 29.98
N ALA A 62 -2.76 1.47 30.67
CA ALA A 62 -2.72 1.42 32.13
C ALA A 62 -1.31 1.06 32.64
N PRO A 63 -0.31 1.93 32.43
CA PRO A 63 1.09 1.60 32.71
C PRO A 63 1.39 1.44 34.21
N GLY A 64 0.63 2.09 35.09
CA GLY A 64 0.82 2.01 36.55
C GLY A 64 2.26 2.33 36.96
N GLU A 65 2.85 1.49 37.83
CA GLU A 65 4.24 1.65 38.29
C GLU A 65 5.28 1.44 37.19
N LYS A 66 4.89 0.84 36.05
CA LYS A 66 5.78 0.66 34.90
C LYS A 66 5.98 1.94 34.11
N ASP A 67 5.17 2.98 34.36
CA ASP A 67 5.38 4.31 33.78
C ASP A 67 6.57 5.00 34.46
N VAL A 68 7.78 4.54 34.20
CA VAL A 68 9.00 5.07 34.81
C VAL A 68 9.49 6.33 34.10
N ALA A 69 10.44 7.03 34.70
CA ALA A 69 11.10 8.16 34.02
C ALA A 69 11.88 7.66 32.80
N VAL A 70 11.92 8.44 31.71
CA VAL A 70 12.69 8.14 30.49
C VAL A 70 14.16 7.82 30.82
N SER A 71 14.77 8.55 31.75
CA SER A 71 16.14 8.31 32.21
C SER A 71 16.37 6.93 32.84
N SER A 72 15.31 6.21 33.24
CA SER A 72 15.40 4.84 33.72
C SER A 72 15.58 3.83 32.59
N ILE A 73 15.25 4.20 31.34
CA ILE A 73 15.32 3.35 30.14
C ILE A 73 16.41 3.86 29.19
N PHE A 74 16.32 5.12 28.76
CA PHE A 74 17.36 5.80 28.01
C PHE A 74 18.26 6.55 29.00
N SER A 75 19.32 5.90 29.46
CA SER A 75 20.13 6.42 30.59
C SER A 75 20.96 7.67 30.25
N GLU A 76 21.46 8.37 31.28
CA GLU A 76 22.43 9.45 31.11
C GLU A 76 23.69 8.98 30.34
N ALA A 77 24.13 7.73 30.53
CA ALA A 77 25.25 7.18 29.78
C ALA A 77 24.94 7.08 28.27
N MET A 78 23.74 6.62 27.91
CA MET A 78 23.29 6.58 26.51
C MET A 78 23.20 7.99 25.92
N TRP A 79 22.69 8.97 26.69
CA TRP A 79 22.72 10.37 26.27
C TRP A 79 24.13 10.89 26.04
N CYS A 80 25.06 10.65 26.97
CA CYS A 80 26.46 11.08 26.82
C CYS A 80 27.12 10.49 25.57
N GLU A 81 26.88 9.20 25.29
CA GLU A 81 27.37 8.55 24.08
C GLU A 81 26.74 9.13 22.81
N LEU A 82 25.42 9.36 22.82
CA LEU A 82 24.69 9.98 21.70
C LEU A 82 25.21 11.40 21.42
N LYS A 83 25.36 12.20 22.47
CA LYS A 83 25.94 13.55 22.39
C LYS A 83 27.33 13.50 21.77
N GLN A 84 28.17 12.54 22.17
CA GLN A 84 29.52 12.45 21.65
C GLN A 84 29.59 12.08 20.17
N VAL A 85 28.72 11.18 19.70
CA VAL A 85 28.65 10.89 18.26
C VAL A 85 28.10 12.09 17.48
N MET A 86 27.12 12.84 18.01
CA MET A 86 26.64 14.08 17.39
C MET A 86 27.75 15.15 17.28
N LEU A 87 28.58 15.30 18.33
CA LEU A 87 29.75 16.20 18.33
C LEU A 87 30.77 15.79 17.26
N THR A 88 31.01 14.48 17.12
CA THR A 88 31.91 13.94 16.09
C THR A 88 31.40 14.26 14.68
N GLN A 89 30.08 14.28 14.48
CA GLN A 89 29.43 14.69 13.22
C GLN A 89 29.40 16.22 13.02
N SER A 90 29.96 17.00 13.95
CA SER A 90 29.97 18.47 13.92
C SER A 90 28.58 19.10 13.81
N TRP A 91 27.58 18.49 14.45
CA TRP A 91 26.20 19.02 14.42
C TRP A 91 26.06 20.30 15.25
N ALA A 92 25.26 21.24 14.75
CA ALA A 92 24.85 22.42 15.50
C ALA A 92 23.66 22.11 16.43
N GLY A 93 23.46 22.91 17.48
CA GLY A 93 22.29 22.82 18.36
C GLY A 93 22.34 21.70 19.41
N ILE A 94 23.53 21.12 19.64
CA ILE A 94 23.73 20.02 20.60
C ILE A 94 23.49 20.51 22.03
N GLU A 95 23.97 21.70 22.41
CA GLU A 95 23.79 22.29 23.74
C GLU A 95 22.31 22.56 24.04
N GLY A 96 21.57 23.07 23.05
CA GLY A 96 20.12 23.24 23.18
C GLY A 96 19.39 21.91 23.34
N THR A 97 19.87 20.87 22.65
CA THR A 97 19.33 19.50 22.79
C THR A 97 19.66 18.90 24.15
N GLU A 98 20.88 19.13 24.68
CA GLU A 98 21.25 18.74 26.04
C GLU A 98 20.38 19.42 27.08
N GLN A 99 20.10 20.71 26.90
CA GLN A 99 19.19 21.42 27.79
C GLN A 99 17.81 20.76 27.79
N ARG A 100 17.26 20.40 26.61
CA ARG A 100 15.99 19.66 26.49
C ARG A 100 16.03 18.29 27.17
N TRP A 101 17.13 17.55 27.02
CA TRP A 101 17.34 16.29 27.72
C TRP A 101 17.27 16.48 29.25
N ARG A 102 18.07 17.40 29.79
CA ARG A 102 18.24 17.58 31.25
C ARG A 102 17.03 18.21 31.95
N SER A 103 16.35 19.13 31.27
CA SER A 103 15.23 19.89 31.87
C SER A 103 13.89 19.20 31.68
N ASP A 104 13.73 18.39 30.62
CA ASP A 104 12.43 17.86 30.20
C ASP A 104 12.49 16.35 29.92
N PHE A 105 13.03 15.93 28.77
CA PHE A 105 12.86 14.56 28.27
C PHE A 105 13.31 13.47 29.24
N SER A 106 14.43 13.63 29.95
CA SER A 106 14.93 12.64 30.93
C SER A 106 13.99 12.40 32.12
N ARG A 107 13.14 13.39 32.44
CA ARG A 107 12.26 13.40 33.61
C ARG A 107 10.85 12.93 33.29
N ARG A 108 10.47 13.00 32.02
CA ARG A 108 9.16 12.56 31.55
C ARG A 108 8.92 11.09 31.87
N ARG A 109 7.68 10.75 32.15
CA ARG A 109 7.15 9.39 32.21
C ARG A 109 7.10 8.79 30.80
N ILE A 110 7.59 7.57 30.62
CA ILE A 110 7.77 6.94 29.30
C ILE A 110 6.46 6.81 28.50
N ILE A 111 5.34 6.53 29.17
CA ILE A 111 4.03 6.37 28.53
C ILE A 111 3.24 7.66 28.60
N SER A 112 2.85 8.10 29.80
CA SER A 112 1.88 9.19 29.95
C SER A 112 2.38 10.57 29.48
N GLU A 113 3.70 10.81 29.52
CA GLU A 113 4.29 12.12 29.23
C GLU A 113 5.21 12.14 28.00
N PHE A 114 5.59 10.97 27.46
CA PHE A 114 6.39 10.87 26.23
C PHE A 114 5.60 10.21 25.10
N LEU A 115 5.29 8.90 25.15
CA LEU A 115 4.60 8.23 24.05
C LEU A 115 3.20 8.79 23.76
N CYS A 116 2.45 9.14 24.81
CA CYS A 116 1.11 9.71 24.70
C CYS A 116 1.10 11.24 24.55
N ASP A 117 2.27 11.91 24.53
CA ASP A 117 2.32 13.35 24.32
C ASP A 117 2.02 13.69 22.86
N ARG A 118 0.84 14.26 22.65
CA ARG A 118 0.38 14.72 21.34
C ARG A 118 1.34 15.73 20.70
N SER A 119 2.01 16.57 21.48
CA SER A 119 2.92 17.60 20.96
C SER A 119 4.13 17.00 20.25
N ILE A 120 4.65 15.85 20.73
CA ILE A 120 5.75 15.11 20.06
C ILE A 120 5.30 14.65 18.66
N GLY A 121 4.07 14.16 18.56
CA GLY A 121 3.45 13.74 17.31
C GLY A 121 3.20 14.89 16.34
N ASP A 122 2.61 15.98 16.82
CA ASP A 122 2.27 17.14 16.00
C ASP A 122 3.53 17.87 15.48
N LYS A 123 4.61 17.89 16.27
CA LYS A 123 5.95 18.38 15.88
C LYS A 123 6.74 17.39 15.02
N ARG A 124 6.24 16.16 14.85
CA ARG A 124 6.86 15.07 14.08
C ARG A 124 8.26 14.66 14.58
N LEU A 125 8.56 14.87 15.87
CA LEU A 125 9.90 14.63 16.44
C LEU A 125 10.32 13.15 16.35
N THR A 126 9.37 12.21 16.40
CA THR A 126 9.62 10.77 16.23
C THR A 126 9.26 10.29 14.83
N SER A 127 8.06 10.65 14.34
CA SER A 127 7.54 10.12 13.07
C SER A 127 8.28 10.59 11.81
N LEU A 128 8.92 11.77 11.83
CA LEU A 128 9.71 12.23 10.69
C LEU A 128 11.04 11.48 10.56
N PRO A 129 11.91 11.41 11.59
CA PRO A 129 13.14 10.64 11.49
C PRO A 129 12.85 9.14 11.35
N ASP A 130 11.76 8.64 11.92
CA ASP A 130 11.31 7.26 11.69
C ASP A 130 11.05 7.00 10.20
N ARG A 131 10.24 7.84 9.54
CA ARG A 131 9.94 7.73 8.10
C ARG A 131 11.19 7.64 7.21
N VAL A 132 12.30 8.24 7.63
CA VAL A 132 13.51 8.37 6.81
C VAL A 132 14.53 7.27 7.11
N THR A 133 14.58 6.80 8.36
CA THR A 133 15.65 5.90 8.82
C THR A 133 15.16 4.49 9.11
N ASN A 134 13.85 4.25 9.26
CA ASN A 134 13.30 2.94 9.60
C ASN A 134 13.69 1.85 8.58
N SER A 135 13.51 2.17 7.30
CA SER A 135 13.87 1.35 6.13
C SER A 135 14.51 2.26 5.08
N ILE A 136 15.76 1.98 4.70
CA ILE A 136 16.50 2.75 3.71
C ILE A 136 16.72 1.91 2.47
N SER A 137 16.16 2.33 1.33
CA SER A 137 16.41 1.69 0.04
C SER A 137 17.86 1.90 -0.40
N VAL A 138 18.54 0.82 -0.78
CA VAL A 138 19.93 0.88 -1.28
C VAL A 138 19.98 0.90 -2.81
N ALA A 139 20.98 1.58 -3.37
CA ALA A 139 21.12 1.80 -4.81
C ALA A 139 21.25 0.49 -5.61
N ALA A 140 21.85 -0.55 -5.03
CA ALA A 140 22.00 -1.87 -5.64
C ALA A 140 20.70 -2.71 -5.61
N GLY A 141 19.61 -2.16 -5.06
CA GLY A 141 18.38 -2.91 -4.77
C GLY A 141 18.41 -3.51 -3.37
N GLY A 142 17.23 -3.57 -2.74
CA GLY A 142 17.05 -4.01 -1.36
C GLY A 142 16.91 -2.85 -0.36
N VAL A 143 16.83 -3.22 0.92
CA VAL A 143 16.55 -2.31 2.03
C VAL A 143 17.44 -2.66 3.23
N VAL A 144 17.96 -1.65 3.91
CA VAL A 144 18.59 -1.79 5.23
C VAL A 144 17.68 -1.17 6.29
N ASN A 145 17.56 -1.83 7.44
CA ASN A 145 16.56 -1.49 8.45
C ASN A 145 17.22 -1.01 9.75
N ARG A 146 16.70 0.06 10.35
CA ARG A 146 17.16 0.55 11.67
C ARG A 146 16.88 -0.49 12.74
N PRO A 147 17.79 -0.75 13.70
CA PRO A 147 17.50 -1.59 14.86
C PRO A 147 16.38 -1.00 15.73
N THR A 148 15.15 -1.46 15.54
CA THR A 148 13.98 -1.08 16.35
C THR A 148 12.91 -2.18 16.33
N VAL A 149 11.96 -2.08 17.25
CA VAL A 149 10.76 -2.94 17.31
C VAL A 149 9.91 -2.79 16.05
N VAL A 150 9.83 -1.55 15.52
CA VAL A 150 8.91 -1.16 14.43
C VAL A 150 9.57 -1.17 13.06
N SER A 151 10.60 -1.99 12.87
CA SER A 151 11.26 -2.18 11.57
C SER A 151 11.46 -3.66 11.26
N ASN A 152 11.75 -3.94 10.00
CA ASN A 152 12.13 -5.28 9.52
C ASN A 152 13.58 -5.68 9.87
N PHE A 153 14.21 -5.04 10.86
CA PHE A 153 15.56 -5.39 11.31
C PHE A 153 15.61 -6.80 11.89
N SER A 154 16.54 -7.60 11.38
CA SER A 154 16.69 -9.03 11.70
C SER A 154 17.86 -9.37 12.62
N GLY A 155 18.71 -8.39 12.98
CA GLY A 155 19.82 -8.58 13.92
C GLY A 155 19.36 -8.59 15.39
N GLU A 156 20.27 -8.89 16.32
CA GLU A 156 19.95 -9.09 17.75
C GLU A 156 19.50 -7.81 18.47
N MET A 157 18.38 -7.87 19.19
CA MET A 157 17.86 -6.79 20.04
C MET A 157 17.26 -7.33 21.35
N LYS A 158 17.87 -8.39 21.92
CA LYS A 158 17.31 -9.08 23.10
C LYS A 158 17.22 -8.22 24.36
N ASN A 159 18.03 -7.17 24.46
CA ASN A 159 18.01 -6.23 25.57
C ASN A 159 18.49 -4.84 25.13
N LEU A 160 18.32 -3.85 26.02
CA LEU A 160 18.70 -2.44 25.79
C LEU A 160 20.18 -2.28 25.41
N SER A 161 21.09 -3.08 25.98
CA SER A 161 22.53 -2.97 25.68
C SER A 161 22.84 -3.44 24.26
N SER A 162 22.36 -4.63 23.87
CA SER A 162 22.54 -5.15 22.51
C SER A 162 21.87 -4.24 21.47
N TRP A 163 20.68 -3.73 21.79
CA TRP A 163 19.97 -2.80 20.91
C TRP A 163 20.74 -1.48 20.75
N TRP A 164 21.20 -0.87 21.84
CA TRP A 164 21.89 0.42 21.78
C TRP A 164 23.19 0.34 20.97
N ALA A 165 23.95 -0.74 21.13
CA ALA A 165 25.13 -1.00 20.31
C ALA A 165 24.79 -1.11 18.82
N ALA A 166 23.76 -1.90 18.47
CA ALA A 166 23.32 -2.05 17.09
C ALA A 166 22.79 -0.73 16.51
N TRP A 167 21.97 0.01 17.28
CA TRP A 167 21.35 1.25 16.86
C TRP A 167 22.40 2.33 16.56
N LYS A 168 23.40 2.52 17.44
CA LYS A 168 24.50 3.46 17.19
C LYS A 168 25.31 3.08 15.97
N ARG A 169 25.68 1.80 15.84
CA ARG A 169 26.44 1.28 14.71
C ARG A 169 25.72 1.55 13.40
N PHE A 170 24.42 1.25 13.34
CA PHE A 170 23.58 1.57 12.19
C PHE A 170 23.57 3.07 11.90
N MET A 171 23.27 3.92 12.89
CA MET A 171 23.08 5.36 12.66
C MET A 171 24.37 6.10 12.28
N PHE A 172 25.53 5.69 12.81
CA PHE A 172 26.75 6.51 12.81
C PHE A 172 28.03 5.81 12.32
N GLU A 173 28.04 4.48 12.15
CA GLU A 173 29.25 3.74 11.80
C GLU A 173 29.16 3.03 10.44
N GLU A 174 27.96 2.60 10.02
CA GLU A 174 27.75 1.83 8.81
C GLU A 174 27.13 2.67 7.69
N PRO A 175 27.91 3.15 6.71
CA PRO A 175 27.36 3.93 5.63
C PRO A 175 26.60 3.04 4.66
N VAL A 176 25.46 3.54 4.21
CA VAL A 176 24.55 2.91 3.27
C VAL A 176 24.74 3.53 1.89
N GLN A 177 24.77 2.68 0.86
CA GLN A 177 24.87 3.14 -0.52
C GLN A 177 23.48 3.52 -1.02
N VAL A 178 23.11 4.80 -0.93
CA VAL A 178 21.86 5.34 -1.49
C VAL A 178 22.08 5.89 -2.91
N LYS A 179 21.02 6.33 -3.57
CA LYS A 179 21.10 6.87 -4.95
C LYS A 179 22.03 8.09 -5.04
N GLU A 180 22.02 8.92 -4.01
CA GLU A 180 22.82 10.15 -3.89
C GLU A 180 24.26 9.88 -3.45
N GLY A 181 24.67 8.62 -3.28
CA GLY A 181 26.01 8.23 -2.87
C GLY A 181 26.03 7.47 -1.54
N LYS A 182 27.22 7.29 -1.00
CA LYS A 182 27.43 6.62 0.28
C LYS A 182 27.18 7.61 1.42
N LYS A 183 26.23 7.32 2.30
CA LYS A 183 25.84 8.17 3.43
C LYS A 183 25.66 7.36 4.70
N LEU A 184 25.97 7.92 5.85
CA LEU A 184 25.49 7.40 7.13
C LEU A 184 23.97 7.63 7.25
N PRO A 185 23.21 6.72 7.89
CA PRO A 185 21.78 6.94 8.11
C PRO A 185 21.45 8.26 8.84
N CYS A 186 22.31 8.73 9.74
CA CYS A 186 22.12 10.03 10.40
C CYS A 186 22.19 11.23 9.43
N GLU A 187 22.90 11.11 8.30
CA GLU A 187 23.01 12.15 7.27
C GLU A 187 21.77 12.23 6.36
N LEU A 188 20.85 11.27 6.48
CA LEU A 188 19.57 11.31 5.77
C LEU A 188 18.53 12.17 6.49
N LEU A 189 18.77 12.50 7.76
CA LEU A 189 17.90 13.37 8.53
C LEU A 189 17.90 14.79 7.94
N PHE A 190 16.74 15.43 7.97
CA PHE A 190 16.58 16.81 7.54
C PHE A 190 15.87 17.64 8.60
N LYS A 191 16.07 18.95 8.51
CA LYS A 191 15.49 19.94 9.41
C LYS A 191 13.97 19.85 9.43
N ILE A 192 13.38 19.84 10.64
CA ILE A 192 11.94 19.94 10.81
C ILE A 192 11.56 21.42 10.65
N ASN A 193 10.97 21.76 9.49
CA ASN A 193 10.64 23.16 9.18
C ASN A 193 9.29 23.59 9.78
N ARG A 194 9.27 24.70 10.51
CA ARG A 194 8.03 25.25 11.10
C ARG A 194 7.00 25.67 10.05
N ALA A 195 7.49 26.09 8.86
CA ALA A 195 6.63 26.41 7.73
C ALA A 195 5.76 25.23 7.28
N LYS A 196 6.27 24.00 7.47
CA LYS A 196 5.53 22.77 7.18
C LYS A 196 4.85 22.18 8.42
N TYR A 197 5.43 22.38 9.60
CA TYR A 197 4.95 21.86 10.88
C TYR A 197 4.81 23.01 11.89
N PRO A 198 3.68 23.73 11.91
CA PRO A 198 3.52 24.98 12.66
C PRO A 198 3.67 24.86 14.18
N GLU A 199 3.53 23.66 14.74
CA GLU A 199 3.70 23.39 16.18
C GLU A 199 5.16 23.42 16.65
N VAL A 200 6.12 23.42 15.70
CA VAL A 200 7.55 23.49 16.00
C VAL A 200 7.94 24.93 16.28
N THR A 201 8.52 25.19 17.46
CA THR A 201 8.98 26.54 17.80
C THR A 201 10.24 26.92 17.03
N GLU A 202 10.60 28.20 17.01
CA GLU A 202 11.83 28.68 16.37
C GLU A 202 13.08 28.05 16.99
N GLU A 203 13.09 27.91 18.32
CA GLU A 203 14.17 27.24 19.05
C GLU A 203 14.26 25.77 18.70
N GLU A 204 13.12 25.07 18.60
CA GLU A 204 13.07 23.65 18.23
C GLU A 204 13.50 23.43 16.78
N GLU A 205 13.08 24.29 15.86
CA GLU A 205 13.50 24.27 14.46
C GLU A 205 15.04 24.41 14.35
N ALA A 206 15.63 25.33 15.12
CA ALA A 206 17.08 25.57 15.15
C ALA A 206 17.90 24.36 15.62
N ILE A 207 17.35 23.53 16.51
CA ILE A 207 18.01 22.33 17.04
C ILE A 207 17.40 21.01 16.50
N SER A 208 16.57 21.08 15.47
CA SER A 208 15.67 19.97 15.11
C SER A 208 16.37 18.67 14.68
N ILE A 209 17.59 18.73 14.13
CA ILE A 209 18.34 17.52 13.76
C ILE A 209 18.78 16.72 15.01
N PRO A 210 19.56 17.27 15.95
CA PRO A 210 19.88 16.55 17.17
C PRO A 210 18.64 16.25 18.04
N LEU A 211 17.65 17.15 18.09
CA LEU A 211 16.44 16.95 18.88
C LEU A 211 15.57 15.78 18.37
N GLN A 212 15.33 15.69 17.06
CA GLN A 212 14.54 14.58 16.49
C GLN A 212 15.27 13.25 16.65
N LEU A 213 16.61 13.24 16.57
CA LEU A 213 17.38 12.02 16.78
C LEU A 213 17.33 11.56 18.24
N LEU A 214 17.42 12.47 19.21
CA LEU A 214 17.22 12.16 20.62
C LEU A 214 15.81 11.59 20.85
N ALA A 215 14.77 12.24 20.31
CA ALA A 215 13.40 11.77 20.44
C ALA A 215 13.20 10.37 19.82
N LEU A 216 13.81 10.10 18.65
CA LEU A 216 13.79 8.79 18.01
C LEU A 216 14.46 7.71 18.87
N ALA A 217 15.64 8.00 19.44
CA ALA A 217 16.37 7.06 20.29
C ALA A 217 15.58 6.73 21.57
N ILE A 218 14.96 7.74 22.20
CA ILE A 218 14.06 7.54 23.35
C ILE A 218 12.85 6.68 22.95
N PHE A 219 12.21 7.00 21.83
CA PHE A 219 11.06 6.24 21.33
C PHE A 219 11.40 4.76 21.10
N ASP A 220 12.49 4.46 20.39
CA ASP A 220 12.94 3.09 20.12
C ASP A 220 13.27 2.34 21.44
N ALA A 221 13.93 3.02 22.39
CA ALA A 221 14.26 2.44 23.71
C ALA A 221 13.00 2.11 24.52
N ILE A 222 12.01 3.00 24.51
CA ILE A 222 10.73 2.78 25.19
C ILE A 222 9.98 1.61 24.56
N LEU A 223 9.87 1.55 23.23
CA LEU A 223 9.19 0.43 22.58
C LEU A 223 9.87 -0.90 22.89
N LEU A 224 11.20 -0.94 22.89
CA LEU A 224 11.95 -2.13 23.30
C LEU A 224 11.63 -2.54 24.74
N HIS A 225 11.61 -1.57 25.66
CA HIS A 225 11.25 -1.82 27.06
C HIS A 225 9.82 -2.35 27.20
N VAL A 226 8.86 -1.80 26.45
CA VAL A 226 7.46 -2.23 26.48
C VAL A 226 7.34 -3.68 26.01
N VAL A 227 7.91 -4.03 24.84
CA VAL A 227 7.78 -5.41 24.32
C VAL A 227 8.53 -6.43 25.18
N ASP A 228 9.71 -6.09 25.71
CA ASP A 228 10.47 -6.98 26.60
C ASP A 228 9.79 -7.15 27.97
N SER A 229 9.09 -6.12 28.47
CA SER A 229 8.30 -6.22 29.69
C SER A 229 7.05 -7.10 29.53
N VAL A 230 6.46 -7.11 28.33
CA VAL A 230 5.28 -7.93 28.01
C VAL A 230 5.70 -9.38 27.72
N MET A 231 6.80 -9.54 27.00
CA MET A 231 7.28 -10.83 26.51
C MET A 231 8.82 -10.91 26.58
N PRO A 232 9.36 -11.23 27.77
CA PRO A 232 10.79 -11.14 28.03
C PRO A 232 11.59 -12.23 27.31
N GLY A 233 12.91 -12.02 27.23
CA GLY A 233 13.86 -13.04 26.78
C GLY A 233 13.97 -13.16 25.26
N GLY A 234 13.52 -12.14 24.51
CA GLY A 234 13.62 -12.11 23.05
C GLY A 234 12.49 -12.84 22.30
N ALA A 235 11.52 -13.41 23.02
CA ALA A 235 10.38 -14.10 22.40
C ALA A 235 9.55 -13.19 21.47
N TRP A 236 9.40 -11.89 21.79
CA TRP A 236 8.76 -10.92 20.89
C TRP A 236 9.52 -10.76 19.57
N GLN A 237 10.85 -10.91 19.61
CA GLN A 237 11.72 -10.76 18.45
C GLN A 237 11.59 -11.98 17.53
N GLU A 238 11.51 -13.19 18.07
CA GLU A 238 11.25 -14.41 17.30
C GLU A 238 9.90 -14.32 16.57
N LEU A 239 8.85 -13.88 17.27
CA LEU A 239 7.54 -13.61 16.68
C LEU A 239 7.64 -12.57 15.55
N LYS A 240 8.34 -11.45 15.78
CA LYS A 240 8.57 -10.41 14.76
C LYS A 240 9.23 -11.00 13.51
N LEU A 241 10.27 -11.81 13.67
CA LEU A 241 10.98 -12.44 12.55
C LEU A 241 10.09 -13.40 11.76
N GLY A 242 9.19 -14.13 12.43
CA GLY A 242 8.18 -14.96 11.78
C GLY A 242 7.25 -14.13 10.88
N ILE A 243 6.74 -13.00 11.39
CA ILE A 243 5.89 -12.07 10.62
C ILE A 243 6.66 -11.49 9.43
N VAL A 244 7.89 -11.03 9.63
CA VAL A 244 8.75 -10.50 8.55
C VAL A 244 8.99 -11.56 7.48
N SER A 245 9.26 -12.80 7.87
CA SER A 245 9.47 -13.89 6.92
C SER A 245 8.22 -14.14 6.06
N ALA A 246 7.03 -14.16 6.67
CA ALA A 246 5.78 -14.44 5.97
C ALA A 246 5.31 -13.28 5.07
N LEU A 247 5.39 -12.05 5.57
CA LEU A 247 4.77 -10.88 4.92
C LEU A 247 5.72 -10.08 4.04
N LEU A 248 7.03 -10.20 4.23
CA LEU A 248 8.03 -9.46 3.45
C LEU A 248 8.83 -10.39 2.54
N ALA A 249 9.44 -11.43 3.10
CA ALA A 249 10.42 -12.24 2.36
C ALA A 249 9.78 -13.07 1.24
N THR A 250 8.57 -13.59 1.46
CA THR A 250 7.83 -14.42 0.49
C THR A 250 6.75 -13.64 -0.26
N LYS A 251 6.64 -12.32 -0.07
CA LYS A 251 5.53 -11.52 -0.59
C LYS A 251 5.36 -11.66 -2.09
N ARG A 252 6.43 -11.41 -2.85
CA ARG A 252 6.38 -11.38 -4.32
C ARG A 252 5.99 -12.74 -4.88
N GLU A 253 6.60 -13.79 -4.35
CA GLU A 253 6.34 -15.18 -4.71
C GLU A 253 4.90 -15.56 -4.39
N ARG A 254 4.39 -15.19 -3.21
CA ARG A 254 3.02 -15.47 -2.77
C ARG A 254 1.97 -14.74 -3.59
N THR A 255 2.17 -13.44 -3.84
CA THR A 255 1.30 -12.63 -4.71
C THR A 255 1.20 -13.25 -6.10
N ALA A 256 2.34 -13.61 -6.69
CA ALA A 256 2.35 -14.23 -8.01
C ALA A 256 1.78 -15.65 -8.01
N GLU A 257 1.98 -16.43 -6.95
CA GLU A 257 1.39 -17.76 -6.77
C GLU A 257 -0.14 -17.68 -6.76
N ILE A 258 -0.72 -16.76 -5.98
CA ILE A 258 -2.18 -16.55 -5.91
C ILE A 258 -2.72 -16.22 -7.31
N LEU A 259 -2.10 -15.27 -8.01
CA LEU A 259 -2.50 -14.92 -9.38
C LEU A 259 -2.35 -16.11 -10.36
N ALA A 260 -1.25 -16.87 -10.28
CA ALA A 260 -0.94 -17.96 -11.20
C ALA A 260 -1.76 -19.24 -10.97
N THR A 261 -2.30 -19.42 -9.76
CA THR A 261 -3.05 -20.62 -9.37
C THR A 261 -4.53 -20.30 -9.21
N GLN A 262 -4.88 -19.50 -8.21
CA GLN A 262 -6.25 -19.16 -7.89
C GLN A 262 -6.89 -18.26 -8.94
N TYR A 263 -6.14 -17.46 -9.68
CA TYR A 263 -6.70 -16.58 -10.72
C TYR A 263 -6.20 -16.92 -12.12
N ALA A 264 -5.78 -18.18 -12.31
CA ALA A 264 -5.32 -18.70 -13.58
C ALA A 264 -6.39 -18.66 -14.69
N ASP A 265 -7.66 -18.56 -14.35
CA ASP A 265 -8.79 -18.45 -15.27
C ASP A 265 -9.09 -17.00 -15.70
N ALA A 266 -8.43 -16.00 -15.10
CA ALA A 266 -8.61 -14.61 -15.48
C ALA A 266 -8.18 -14.38 -16.93
N ASP A 267 -9.01 -13.66 -17.69
CA ASP A 267 -8.68 -13.20 -19.03
C ASP A 267 -7.78 -11.94 -18.96
N VAL A 268 -8.07 -11.07 -17.98
CA VAL A 268 -7.29 -9.86 -17.69
C VAL A 268 -7.12 -9.67 -16.19
N CYS A 269 -5.90 -9.34 -15.75
CA CYS A 269 -5.64 -8.89 -14.37
C CYS A 269 -5.10 -7.46 -14.36
N PHE A 270 -5.74 -6.59 -13.61
CA PHE A 270 -5.30 -5.24 -13.30
C PHE A 270 -4.59 -5.27 -11.94
N VAL A 271 -3.33 -4.89 -11.90
CA VAL A 271 -2.50 -4.96 -10.69
C VAL A 271 -2.02 -3.56 -10.34
N GLN A 272 -2.22 -3.11 -9.11
CA GLN A 272 -1.81 -1.78 -8.64
C GLN A 272 -0.67 -1.86 -7.61
N GLU A 273 0.07 -0.77 -7.46
CA GLU A 273 1.23 -0.64 -6.54
C GLU A 273 2.32 -1.72 -6.71
N ALA A 274 2.62 -2.10 -7.96
CA ALA A 274 3.72 -2.99 -8.25
C ALA A 274 5.08 -2.26 -8.24
N ASP A 275 6.03 -2.76 -7.46
CA ASP A 275 7.42 -2.32 -7.53
C ASP A 275 8.16 -2.91 -8.74
N LEU A 276 9.33 -2.36 -9.07
CA LEU A 276 10.12 -2.83 -10.22
C LEU A 276 10.52 -4.31 -10.09
N ALA A 277 10.78 -4.77 -8.87
CA ALA A 277 11.21 -6.14 -8.62
C ALA A 277 10.08 -7.14 -8.89
N PHE A 278 8.84 -6.79 -8.57
CA PHE A 278 7.64 -7.55 -8.90
C PHE A 278 7.35 -7.50 -10.39
N ILE A 279 7.50 -6.35 -11.06
CA ILE A 279 7.31 -6.24 -12.52
C ILE A 279 8.21 -7.24 -13.26
N THR A 280 9.51 -7.22 -13.00
CA THR A 280 10.47 -8.14 -13.63
C THR A 280 10.15 -9.60 -13.30
N PHE A 281 9.76 -9.87 -12.05
CA PHE A 281 9.36 -11.21 -11.63
C PHE A 281 8.10 -11.69 -12.35
N ALA A 282 7.08 -10.85 -12.47
CA ALA A 282 5.82 -11.15 -13.14
C ALA A 282 6.03 -11.42 -14.65
N GLU A 283 6.83 -10.58 -15.33
CA GLU A 283 7.20 -10.78 -16.73
C GLU A 283 7.81 -12.17 -16.99
N ALA A 284 8.66 -12.64 -16.08
CA ALA A 284 9.23 -13.99 -16.15
C ALA A 284 8.22 -15.09 -15.77
N ARG A 285 7.48 -14.90 -14.66
CA ARG A 285 6.62 -15.92 -14.04
C ARG A 285 5.37 -16.23 -14.86
N PHE A 286 4.82 -15.23 -15.56
CA PHE A 286 3.59 -15.37 -16.35
C PHE A 286 3.84 -15.53 -17.85
N LYS A 287 5.12 -15.54 -18.28
CA LYS A 287 5.52 -15.72 -19.67
C LYS A 287 4.84 -16.93 -20.30
N GLY A 288 4.35 -16.75 -21.52
CA GLY A 288 3.68 -17.79 -22.31
C GLY A 288 2.17 -17.82 -22.11
N LYS A 289 1.66 -17.56 -20.89
CA LYS A 289 0.21 -17.50 -20.64
C LYS A 289 -0.35 -16.08 -20.69
N TYR A 290 0.37 -15.13 -20.09
CA TYR A 290 0.01 -13.72 -20.13
C TYR A 290 1.11 -12.89 -20.77
N THR A 291 0.70 -11.80 -21.39
CA THR A 291 1.55 -10.65 -21.69
C THR A 291 1.41 -9.65 -20.55
N VAL A 292 2.52 -9.31 -19.90
CA VAL A 292 2.56 -8.33 -18.81
C VAL A 292 2.84 -6.95 -19.41
N LEU A 293 1.91 -6.03 -19.21
CA LEU A 293 2.00 -4.64 -19.65
C LEU A 293 2.29 -3.73 -18.46
N ARG A 294 3.07 -2.68 -18.72
CA ARG A 294 3.47 -1.66 -17.74
C ARG A 294 3.51 -0.28 -18.39
N PRO A 295 3.42 0.82 -17.62
CA PRO A 295 3.53 2.18 -18.15
C PRO A 295 4.90 2.40 -18.77
N HIS A 296 4.96 3.22 -19.83
CA HIS A 296 6.24 3.64 -20.40
C HIS A 296 7.12 4.40 -19.40
N VAL A 297 6.49 5.24 -18.57
CA VAL A 297 7.16 6.01 -17.50
C VAL A 297 6.80 5.38 -16.16
N LEU A 298 7.81 4.83 -15.47
CA LEU A 298 7.64 4.20 -14.16
C LEU A 298 7.81 5.21 -13.01
N SER A 299 7.08 4.97 -11.92
CA SER A 299 7.13 5.78 -10.72
C SER A 299 8.50 5.78 -10.05
N LYS A 300 8.96 6.96 -9.63
CA LYS A 300 10.14 7.10 -8.75
C LYS A 300 9.89 6.50 -7.36
N ALA A 301 8.62 6.45 -6.92
CA ALA A 301 8.20 5.90 -5.64
C ALA A 301 8.10 4.36 -5.64
N GLN A 302 8.40 3.69 -6.78
CA GLN A 302 8.31 2.23 -6.92
C GLN A 302 6.88 1.68 -6.75
N GLN A 303 5.88 2.42 -7.20
CA GLN A 303 4.48 1.99 -7.24
C GLN A 303 3.97 2.15 -8.67
N ASN A 304 3.52 1.07 -9.30
CA ASN A 304 3.09 1.10 -10.71
C ASN A 304 1.84 0.24 -10.94
N SER A 305 1.01 0.67 -11.87
CA SER A 305 -0.14 -0.07 -12.38
C SER A 305 0.24 -0.99 -13.55
N LEU A 306 -0.15 -2.25 -13.53
CA LEU A 306 0.11 -3.26 -14.56
C LEU A 306 -1.18 -3.85 -15.11
N ILE A 307 -1.11 -4.39 -16.33
CA ILE A 307 -2.17 -5.20 -16.92
C ILE A 307 -1.57 -6.51 -17.42
N LEU A 308 -2.09 -7.65 -16.96
CA LEU A 308 -1.75 -8.97 -17.47
C LEU A 308 -2.85 -9.41 -18.43
N LEU A 309 -2.51 -9.59 -19.71
CA LEU A 309 -3.43 -10.00 -20.77
C LEU A 309 -3.25 -11.46 -21.14
N ARG A 310 -4.31 -12.28 -21.09
CA ARG A 310 -4.21 -13.69 -21.49
C ARG A 310 -4.01 -13.81 -23.01
N ASN A 311 -2.97 -14.52 -23.42
CA ASN A 311 -2.48 -14.54 -24.80
C ASN A 311 -3.45 -15.20 -25.80
N ASP A 312 -4.39 -16.03 -25.34
CA ASP A 312 -5.42 -16.67 -26.18
C ASP A 312 -6.74 -15.87 -26.23
N VAL A 313 -6.81 -14.74 -25.53
CA VAL A 313 -7.96 -13.82 -25.50
C VAL A 313 -7.62 -12.52 -26.19
N PHE A 314 -6.43 -11.99 -25.97
CA PHE A 314 -5.99 -10.70 -26.48
C PHE A 314 -4.82 -10.86 -27.46
N ASP A 315 -4.86 -10.10 -28.55
CA ASP A 315 -3.74 -9.95 -29.45
C ASP A 315 -2.75 -8.94 -28.88
N ALA A 316 -1.73 -9.43 -28.19
CA ALA A 316 -0.68 -8.61 -27.61
C ALA A 316 0.07 -7.74 -28.63
N SER A 317 0.08 -8.11 -29.91
CA SER A 317 0.73 -7.31 -30.96
C SER A 317 -0.06 -6.05 -31.34
N SER A 318 -1.35 -6.00 -30.99
CA SER A 318 -2.24 -4.86 -31.22
C SER A 318 -2.21 -3.81 -30.09
N VAL A 319 -1.45 -4.06 -29.03
CA VAL A 319 -1.41 -3.18 -27.85
C VAL A 319 -0.86 -1.81 -28.21
N VAL A 320 -1.60 -0.77 -27.83
CA VAL A 320 -1.17 0.63 -27.89
C VAL A 320 -1.29 1.24 -26.51
N ASP A 321 -0.16 1.70 -25.94
CA ASP A 321 -0.14 2.48 -24.71
C ASP A 321 -0.72 3.87 -24.97
N CYS A 322 -1.73 4.24 -24.18
CA CYS A 322 -2.46 5.50 -24.23
C CYS A 322 -2.40 6.23 -22.89
N SER A 323 -1.48 5.85 -22.00
CA SER A 323 -1.36 6.42 -20.66
C SER A 323 -1.00 7.92 -20.75
N ALA A 324 -0.08 8.31 -21.63
CA ALA A 324 0.28 9.71 -21.83
C ALA A 324 -0.91 10.56 -22.35
N ASP A 325 -1.74 10.00 -23.22
CA ASP A 325 -2.93 10.68 -23.75
C ASP A 325 -3.96 10.89 -22.62
N ALA A 326 -4.20 9.88 -21.80
CA ALA A 326 -5.07 9.99 -20.64
C ALA A 326 -4.54 11.02 -19.63
N MET A 327 -3.23 10.99 -19.34
CA MET A 327 -2.58 11.96 -18.44
C MET A 327 -2.66 13.39 -18.97
N SER A 328 -2.52 13.60 -20.28
CA SER A 328 -2.67 14.94 -20.88
C SER A 328 -4.09 15.50 -20.74
N THR A 329 -5.10 14.64 -20.70
CA THR A 329 -6.50 15.03 -20.49
C THR A 329 -6.75 15.50 -19.04
N LEU A 330 -5.91 15.07 -18.09
CA LEU A 330 -6.04 15.42 -16.67
C LEU A 330 -5.54 16.83 -16.33
N GLY A 331 -4.62 17.39 -17.10
CA GLY A 331 -3.97 18.67 -16.77
C GLY A 331 -3.21 18.58 -15.44
N ASP A 332 -3.41 19.57 -14.55
CA ASP A 332 -2.64 19.73 -13.29
C ASP A 332 -3.09 18.81 -12.13
N GLN A 333 -3.82 17.72 -12.41
CA GLN A 333 -4.24 16.79 -11.34
C GLN A 333 -3.04 16.01 -10.78
N PRO A 334 -3.01 15.75 -9.47
CA PRO A 334 -1.86 15.13 -8.80
C PRO A 334 -1.83 13.61 -8.96
N VAL A 335 -1.80 13.12 -10.21
CA VAL A 335 -1.58 11.70 -10.52
C VAL A 335 -0.10 11.50 -10.80
N SER A 336 0.54 10.54 -10.13
CA SER A 336 1.98 10.33 -10.29
C SER A 336 2.27 9.46 -11.51
N ASP A 337 3.49 9.61 -12.06
CA ASP A 337 4.03 8.64 -13.01
C ASP A 337 3.89 7.22 -12.44
N GLY A 338 3.45 6.26 -13.27
CA GLY A 338 3.26 4.87 -12.88
C GLY A 338 1.87 4.52 -12.35
N ASP A 339 1.10 5.48 -11.81
CA ASP A 339 -0.20 5.19 -11.16
C ASP A 339 -1.28 4.74 -12.15
N LEU A 340 -1.18 5.17 -13.42
CA LEU A 340 -2.11 4.85 -14.49
C LEU A 340 -1.42 4.09 -15.62
N LEU A 341 -2.00 2.95 -16.01
CA LEU A 341 -1.74 2.29 -17.28
C LEU A 341 -3.05 2.22 -18.07
N ALA A 342 -3.12 2.88 -19.22
CA ALA A 342 -4.26 2.81 -20.14
C ALA A 342 -3.81 2.27 -21.49
N VAL A 343 -4.47 1.23 -22.00
CA VAL A 343 -4.07 0.56 -23.25
C VAL A 343 -5.27 0.23 -24.13
N ARG A 344 -5.10 0.43 -25.44
CA ARG A 344 -6.00 -0.12 -26.45
C ARG A 344 -5.45 -1.47 -26.89
N VAL A 345 -6.33 -2.47 -27.01
CA VAL A 345 -5.96 -3.81 -27.47
C VAL A 345 -7.14 -4.44 -28.18
N ASP A 346 -6.87 -5.30 -29.14
CA ASP A 346 -7.87 -6.08 -29.86
C ASP A 346 -7.91 -7.50 -29.29
N GLY A 347 -9.12 -8.03 -29.12
CA GLY A 347 -9.38 -9.42 -28.78
C GLY A 347 -9.12 -10.33 -29.97
N VAL A 348 -8.73 -11.57 -29.70
CA VAL A 348 -8.58 -12.62 -30.72
C VAL A 348 -9.93 -12.92 -31.42
N ASP A 349 -11.05 -12.60 -30.76
CA ASP A 349 -12.40 -12.67 -31.30
C ASP A 349 -12.83 -11.44 -32.13
N GLY A 350 -11.95 -10.44 -32.25
CA GLY A 350 -12.20 -9.20 -32.97
C GLY A 350 -12.87 -8.10 -32.14
N THR A 351 -13.25 -8.35 -30.88
CA THR A 351 -13.73 -7.29 -29.99
C THR A 351 -12.60 -6.33 -29.67
N LYS A 352 -12.84 -5.03 -29.82
CA LYS A 352 -11.84 -4.00 -29.51
C LYS A 352 -12.03 -3.50 -28.09
N TYR A 353 -10.98 -3.50 -27.30
CA TYR A 353 -11.02 -3.10 -25.89
C TYR A 353 -10.26 -1.80 -25.64
N PHE A 354 -10.68 -1.10 -24.59
CA PHE A 354 -9.88 -0.05 -23.96
C PHE A 354 -9.77 -0.36 -22.47
N LEU A 355 -8.56 -0.74 -22.06
CA LEU A 355 -8.28 -1.28 -20.74
C LEU A 355 -7.52 -0.27 -19.90
N ALA A 356 -7.79 -0.21 -18.60
CA ALA A 356 -6.99 0.62 -17.69
C ALA A 356 -6.79 -0.04 -16.32
N SER A 357 -5.57 0.07 -15.78
CA SER A 357 -5.26 -0.18 -14.38
C SER A 357 -4.90 1.15 -13.71
N PHE A 358 -5.50 1.46 -12.56
CA PHE A 358 -5.27 2.72 -11.87
C PHE A 358 -5.14 2.57 -10.35
N HIS A 359 -4.14 3.23 -9.78
CA HIS A 359 -3.97 3.46 -8.34
C HIS A 359 -4.32 4.91 -7.99
N GLY A 360 -5.39 5.10 -7.23
CA GLY A 360 -5.83 6.39 -6.73
C GLY A 360 -4.93 6.90 -5.61
N ASP A 361 -4.87 8.23 -5.43
CA ASP A 361 -4.22 8.82 -4.27
C ASP A 361 -4.86 8.33 -2.97
N THR A 362 -4.17 8.49 -1.84
CA THR A 362 -4.60 7.95 -0.53
C THR A 362 -6.05 8.30 -0.15
N ASN A 363 -6.58 9.41 -0.64
CA ASN A 363 -7.93 9.88 -0.32
C ASN A 363 -8.92 9.72 -1.50
N GLY A 364 -8.48 9.16 -2.62
CA GLY A 364 -9.26 8.93 -3.83
C GLY A 364 -9.71 10.20 -4.56
N LEU A 365 -9.15 11.37 -4.24
CA LEU A 365 -9.60 12.66 -4.78
C LEU A 365 -9.30 12.83 -6.28
N ALA A 366 -8.27 12.13 -6.79
CA ALA A 366 -7.94 12.11 -8.21
C ALA A 366 -8.80 11.12 -9.01
N SER A 367 -9.38 10.10 -8.36
CA SER A 367 -10.12 9.00 -9.01
C SER A 367 -11.26 9.48 -9.92
N PRO A 368 -12.11 10.45 -9.52
CA PRO A 368 -13.13 11.03 -10.41
C PRO A 368 -12.56 11.61 -11.71
N LYS A 369 -11.45 12.35 -11.62
CA LYS A 369 -10.84 13.01 -12.78
C LYS A 369 -10.18 12.02 -13.72
N VAL A 370 -9.54 10.99 -13.17
CA VAL A 370 -8.99 9.88 -13.96
C VAL A 370 -10.10 9.15 -14.72
N LEU A 371 -11.21 8.86 -14.06
CA LEU A 371 -12.37 8.26 -14.69
C LEU A 371 -12.94 9.13 -15.83
N GLU A 372 -13.11 10.43 -15.61
CA GLU A 372 -13.55 11.38 -16.64
C GLU A 372 -12.59 11.41 -17.84
N ALA A 373 -11.28 11.44 -17.59
CA ALA A 373 -10.25 11.44 -18.64
C ALA A 373 -10.27 10.15 -19.49
N LEU A 374 -10.39 8.98 -18.84
CA LEU A 374 -10.53 7.70 -19.52
C LEU A 374 -11.81 7.65 -20.36
N HIS A 375 -12.93 8.16 -19.84
CA HIS A 375 -14.19 8.24 -20.58
C HIS A 375 -14.05 9.12 -21.84
N LEU A 376 -13.48 10.31 -21.72
CA LEU A 376 -13.28 11.22 -22.85
C LEU A 376 -12.36 10.61 -23.93
N LEU A 377 -11.28 9.95 -23.52
CA LEU A 377 -10.37 9.26 -24.43
C LEU A 377 -11.01 8.03 -25.09
N CYS A 378 -11.87 7.30 -24.38
CA CYS A 378 -12.66 6.23 -24.96
C CYS A 378 -13.64 6.76 -26.00
N ALA A 379 -14.34 7.86 -25.70
CA ALA A 379 -15.30 8.49 -26.59
C ALA A 379 -14.66 9.02 -27.88
N SER A 380 -13.41 9.47 -27.83
CA SER A 380 -12.65 9.91 -29.01
C SER A 380 -12.13 8.74 -29.87
N THR A 381 -12.24 7.49 -29.39
CA THR A 381 -11.83 6.27 -30.08
C THR A 381 -13.00 5.27 -30.20
N PRO A 382 -14.05 5.61 -30.98
CA PRO A 382 -15.32 4.89 -31.00
C PRO A 382 -15.16 3.42 -31.43
N GLY A 383 -16.06 2.57 -30.92
CA GLY A 383 -16.09 1.13 -31.21
C GLY A 383 -15.17 0.29 -30.31
N ARG A 384 -14.66 0.88 -29.22
CA ARG A 384 -13.93 0.16 -28.18
C ARG A 384 -14.79 -0.04 -26.94
N THR A 385 -14.64 -1.21 -26.32
CA THR A 385 -15.34 -1.58 -25.10
C THR A 385 -14.45 -1.26 -23.89
N PRO A 386 -14.83 -0.30 -23.03
CA PRO A 386 -14.04 0.07 -21.87
C PRO A 386 -14.18 -0.95 -20.72
N LEU A 387 -13.05 -1.26 -20.08
CA LEU A 387 -12.97 -2.12 -18.90
C LEU A 387 -11.78 -1.69 -18.04
N TRP A 388 -12.01 -1.37 -16.78
CA TRP A 388 -10.99 -0.81 -15.89
C TRP A 388 -10.93 -1.57 -14.57
N GLY A 389 -9.72 -1.83 -14.09
CA GLY A 389 -9.46 -2.19 -12.70
C GLY A 389 -8.87 -1.01 -11.95
N MET A 390 -9.51 -0.60 -10.86
CA MET A 390 -9.12 0.60 -10.11
C MET A 390 -9.05 0.30 -8.63
N ASP A 391 -7.93 0.61 -8.00
CA ASP A 391 -7.96 1.03 -6.60
C ASP A 391 -8.34 2.51 -6.61
N ALA A 392 -9.63 2.81 -6.47
CA ALA A 392 -10.13 4.18 -6.50
C ALA A 392 -9.98 4.89 -5.14
N ASN A 393 -9.48 4.21 -4.09
CA ASN A 393 -9.33 4.73 -2.74
C ASN A 393 -10.61 5.40 -2.18
N THR A 394 -11.79 4.90 -2.54
CA THR A 394 -13.04 5.49 -2.04
C THR A 394 -13.32 5.11 -0.59
N HIS A 395 -13.99 5.99 0.13
CA HIS A 395 -14.38 5.82 1.52
C HIS A 395 -15.88 5.56 1.62
N LYS A 396 -16.29 4.75 2.60
CA LYS A 396 -17.72 4.47 2.85
C LYS A 396 -18.55 5.75 2.99
N VAL A 397 -17.98 6.78 3.61
CA VAL A 397 -18.57 8.12 3.72
C VAL A 397 -17.56 9.14 3.22
N GLY A 398 -17.97 9.94 2.24
CA GLY A 398 -17.13 11.00 1.66
C GLY A 398 -16.95 12.22 2.56
N SER A 399 -15.96 13.04 2.23
CA SER A 399 -15.74 14.35 2.84
C SER A 399 -14.98 15.27 1.88
N LYS A 400 -14.74 16.53 2.27
CA LYS A 400 -13.85 17.43 1.49
C LYS A 400 -12.41 16.92 1.33
N LYS A 401 -12.02 15.93 2.14
CA LYS A 401 -10.67 15.36 2.17
C LYS A 401 -10.63 13.91 1.69
N ALA A 402 -11.76 13.32 1.29
CA ALA A 402 -11.86 11.90 0.98
C ALA A 402 -13.02 11.63 0.02
N GLN A 403 -12.77 10.91 -1.06
CA GLN A 403 -13.79 10.56 -2.06
C GLN A 403 -14.81 9.59 -1.46
N GLY A 404 -16.10 9.95 -1.47
CA GLY A 404 -17.17 9.06 -1.03
C GLY A 404 -17.50 7.98 -2.06
N PHE A 405 -17.84 6.77 -1.59
CA PHE A 405 -18.29 5.66 -2.42
C PHE A 405 -19.51 6.04 -3.26
N ASP A 406 -20.57 6.58 -2.64
CA ASP A 406 -21.82 6.93 -3.32
C ASP A 406 -21.63 8.02 -4.39
N GLU A 407 -20.76 8.99 -4.12
CA GLU A 407 -20.39 10.06 -5.06
C GLU A 407 -19.67 9.47 -6.29
N PHE A 408 -18.76 8.51 -6.08
CA PHE A 408 -18.05 7.84 -7.16
C PHE A 408 -19.00 6.93 -7.97
N VAL A 409 -19.94 6.25 -7.31
CA VAL A 409 -21.01 5.47 -7.96
C VAL A 409 -21.88 6.34 -8.84
N ALA A 410 -22.31 7.50 -8.34
CA ALA A 410 -23.10 8.44 -9.12
C ALA A 410 -22.35 8.89 -10.37
N LEU A 411 -21.06 9.20 -10.25
CA LEU A 411 -20.22 9.61 -11.38
C LEU A 411 -20.10 8.51 -12.44
N PHE A 412 -19.64 7.30 -12.08
CA PHE A 412 -19.45 6.27 -13.11
C PHE A 412 -20.77 5.85 -13.76
N THR A 413 -21.88 5.89 -13.01
CA THR A 413 -23.21 5.60 -13.54
C THR A 413 -23.65 6.67 -14.54
N GLN A 414 -23.41 7.95 -14.23
CA GLN A 414 -23.68 9.06 -15.14
C GLN A 414 -22.89 8.94 -16.45
N LEU A 415 -21.66 8.41 -16.40
CA LEU A 415 -20.81 8.19 -17.56
C LEU A 415 -21.14 6.89 -18.34
N GLY A 416 -22.18 6.14 -17.93
CA GLY A 416 -22.65 4.93 -18.62
C GLY A 416 -21.96 3.64 -18.18
N TYR A 417 -21.26 3.64 -17.05
CA TYR A 417 -20.57 2.45 -16.53
C TYR A 417 -21.36 1.76 -15.42
N ALA A 418 -21.06 0.47 -15.25
CA ALA A 418 -21.40 -0.31 -14.07
C ALA A 418 -20.12 -0.81 -13.40
N SER A 419 -20.25 -1.34 -12.17
CA SER A 419 -19.12 -1.87 -11.40
C SER A 419 -19.40 -3.26 -10.87
N CYS A 420 -18.34 -3.98 -10.46
CA CYS A 420 -18.42 -5.23 -9.69
C CYS A 420 -19.26 -5.12 -8.43
N TRP A 421 -19.35 -3.93 -7.84
CA TRP A 421 -20.29 -3.64 -6.78
C TRP A 421 -21.63 -3.25 -7.41
N ALA A 422 -22.70 -3.89 -6.95
CA ALA A 422 -24.05 -3.52 -7.31
C ALA A 422 -24.36 -2.06 -6.88
N THR A 423 -25.62 -1.63 -7.04
CA THR A 423 -26.07 -0.27 -6.70
C THR A 423 -25.62 0.20 -5.30
N SER A 424 -25.55 1.52 -5.12
CA SER A 424 -25.04 2.20 -3.91
C SER A 424 -25.52 1.61 -2.58
N ALA A 425 -26.77 1.14 -2.52
CA ALA A 425 -27.39 0.56 -1.33
C ALA A 425 -26.70 -0.69 -0.76
N THR A 426 -25.96 -1.46 -1.57
CA THR A 426 -25.26 -2.69 -1.13
C THR A 426 -23.75 -2.65 -1.37
N GLY A 427 -23.28 -1.76 -2.24
CA GLY A 427 -21.87 -1.60 -2.56
C GLY A 427 -21.04 -1.07 -1.39
N ALA A 428 -21.56 -0.12 -0.61
CA ALA A 428 -20.82 0.53 0.47
C ALA A 428 -20.41 -0.41 1.63
N THR A 429 -21.04 -1.59 1.73
CA THR A 429 -20.66 -2.64 2.70
C THR A 429 -19.62 -3.62 2.15
N ASN A 430 -19.36 -3.59 0.83
CA ASN A 430 -18.35 -4.42 0.17
C ASN A 430 -16.94 -3.83 0.31
N HIS A 431 -16.48 -3.73 1.55
CA HIS A 431 -15.11 -3.34 1.83
C HIS A 431 -14.13 -4.31 1.17
N THR A 432 -13.07 -3.72 0.63
CA THR A 432 -11.91 -4.40 0.03
C THR A 432 -10.64 -4.12 0.81
N THR A 433 -10.66 -3.18 1.76
CA THR A 433 -9.64 -3.04 2.80
C THR A 433 -10.22 -3.31 4.18
N PHE A 434 -9.38 -3.80 5.09
CA PHE A 434 -9.64 -3.77 6.52
C PHE A 434 -8.32 -3.72 7.30
N ASN A 435 -7.87 -2.51 7.62
CA ASN A 435 -6.66 -2.27 8.39
C ASN A 435 -6.98 -1.53 9.69
N ALA A 436 -6.46 -2.04 10.81
CA ALA A 436 -6.51 -1.35 12.10
C ALA A 436 -5.09 -1.22 12.62
N ARG A 437 -4.68 0.01 12.94
CA ARG A 437 -3.33 0.34 13.39
C ARG A 437 -3.09 -0.10 14.84
N THR A 438 -1.92 -0.62 15.16
CA THR A 438 -1.58 -1.05 16.53
C THR A 438 -0.84 0.05 17.29
N TYR A 439 -0.56 -0.16 18.57
CA TYR A 439 0.23 0.77 19.37
C TYR A 439 1.75 0.72 19.10
N LEU A 440 2.24 -0.27 18.36
CA LEU A 440 3.66 -0.38 17.99
C LEU A 440 3.94 0.46 16.74
N GLN A 441 3.87 1.79 16.83
CA GLN A 441 4.18 2.71 15.73
C GLN A 441 4.55 4.12 16.20
N ALA A 442 5.25 4.89 15.37
CA ALA A 442 5.67 6.26 15.70
C ALA A 442 4.51 7.29 15.75
N GLN A 443 3.34 6.95 15.22
CA GLN A 443 2.13 7.79 15.25
C GLN A 443 1.05 7.16 16.15
N LEU A 444 1.31 7.13 17.46
CA LEU A 444 0.45 6.45 18.44
C LEU A 444 -1.02 6.90 18.41
N GLN A 445 -1.28 8.16 18.06
CA GLN A 445 -2.62 8.72 17.93
C GLN A 445 -3.47 8.05 16.84
N LYS A 446 -2.86 7.28 15.95
CA LYS A 446 -3.55 6.50 14.92
C LYS A 446 -3.87 5.08 15.38
N ALA A 447 -3.40 4.64 16.54
CA ALA A 447 -3.64 3.30 17.03
C ALA A 447 -5.13 3.07 17.35
N VAL A 448 -5.58 1.85 17.10
CA VAL A 448 -6.93 1.35 17.35
C VAL A 448 -6.83 0.30 18.45
N ARG A 449 -7.66 0.45 19.48
CA ARG A 449 -7.76 -0.53 20.57
C ARG A 449 -8.33 -1.84 20.04
N SER A 450 -7.87 -2.95 20.59
CA SER A 450 -8.37 -4.31 20.32
C SER A 450 -9.90 -4.39 20.31
N ALA A 451 -10.55 -3.81 21.33
CA ALA A 451 -12.01 -3.78 21.46
C ALA A 451 -12.72 -2.97 20.36
N ASP A 452 -12.02 -2.03 19.72
CA ASP A 452 -12.58 -1.13 18.71
C ASP A 452 -12.29 -1.60 17.27
N VAL A 453 -11.40 -2.58 17.07
CA VAL A 453 -11.01 -3.09 15.73
C VAL A 453 -12.22 -3.47 14.88
N HIS A 454 -13.18 -4.18 15.47
CA HIS A 454 -14.38 -4.66 14.78
C HIS A 454 -15.59 -3.72 14.89
N SER A 455 -15.45 -2.59 15.59
CA SER A 455 -16.55 -1.63 15.73
C SER A 455 -16.86 -1.00 14.37
N ALA A 456 -18.02 -1.35 13.80
CA ALA A 456 -18.37 -1.13 12.39
C ALA A 456 -18.57 0.34 11.96
N SER A 457 -18.30 1.33 12.84
CA SER A 457 -18.74 2.71 12.58
C SER A 457 -18.09 3.85 13.38
N SER A 458 -17.15 3.66 14.31
CA SER A 458 -16.84 4.74 15.29
C SER A 458 -15.43 5.30 15.30
N SER A 459 -14.41 4.64 14.75
CA SER A 459 -13.07 5.22 14.71
C SER A 459 -12.65 5.56 13.28
N ALA A 460 -12.34 6.84 13.04
CA ALA A 460 -11.68 7.29 11.81
C ALA A 460 -10.29 6.65 11.60
N ALA A 461 -9.85 5.81 12.54
CA ALA A 461 -8.55 5.14 12.55
C ALA A 461 -8.59 3.70 11.99
N VAL A 462 -9.78 3.11 11.80
CA VAL A 462 -9.94 1.83 11.09
C VAL A 462 -10.20 2.11 9.62
N ASP A 463 -9.29 1.63 8.75
CA ASP A 463 -9.48 1.68 7.30
C ASP A 463 -10.25 0.45 6.84
N LYS A 464 -11.57 0.56 6.78
CA LYS A 464 -12.48 -0.49 6.28
C LYS A 464 -13.38 0.08 5.20
N ASN A 465 -12.90 0.09 3.96
CA ASN A 465 -13.53 0.84 2.87
C ASN A 465 -13.64 0.02 1.56
N PRO A 466 -14.65 0.31 0.71
CA PRO A 466 -14.81 -0.27 -0.63
C PRO A 466 -13.92 0.46 -1.65
N LYS A 467 -12.64 0.12 -1.71
CA LYS A 467 -11.66 0.89 -2.50
C LYS A 467 -11.48 0.38 -3.93
N ASP A 468 -11.64 -0.92 -4.15
CA ASP A 468 -11.24 -1.58 -5.39
C ASP A 468 -12.45 -1.88 -6.29
N PHE A 469 -12.35 -1.57 -7.59
CA PHE A 469 -13.45 -1.66 -8.55
C PHE A 469 -13.01 -2.33 -9.85
N VAL A 470 -13.87 -3.19 -10.40
CA VAL A 470 -13.89 -3.49 -11.84
C VAL A 470 -15.03 -2.69 -12.46
N LEU A 471 -14.71 -1.71 -13.30
CA LEU A 471 -15.66 -0.86 -14.00
C LEU A 471 -15.77 -1.26 -15.48
N PHE A 472 -16.98 -1.28 -16.03
CA PHE A 472 -17.23 -1.71 -17.40
C PHE A 472 -18.44 -1.00 -18.01
N ASP A 473 -18.53 -0.95 -19.33
CA ASP A 473 -19.69 -0.42 -20.05
C ASP A 473 -20.94 -1.26 -19.76
N CYS A 474 -21.96 -0.62 -19.17
CA CYS A 474 -23.20 -1.29 -18.80
C CYS A 474 -24.07 -1.70 -19.99
N ALA A 475 -23.84 -1.12 -21.18
CA ALA A 475 -24.46 -1.54 -22.42
C ALA A 475 -23.76 -2.76 -23.03
N ALA A 476 -22.45 -2.91 -22.81
CA ALA A 476 -21.67 -4.02 -23.36
C ALA A 476 -21.75 -5.27 -22.48
N PHE A 477 -21.81 -5.14 -21.16
CA PHE A 477 -21.73 -6.28 -20.24
C PHE A 477 -22.83 -6.30 -19.16
N SER A 478 -22.99 -7.49 -18.60
CA SER A 478 -23.71 -7.77 -17.35
C SER A 478 -22.83 -8.64 -16.47
N ILE A 479 -23.06 -8.62 -15.15
CA ILE A 479 -22.31 -9.44 -14.21
C ILE A 479 -22.97 -10.82 -14.13
N GLU A 480 -22.16 -11.86 -14.33
CA GLU A 480 -22.54 -13.24 -13.96
C GLU A 480 -22.19 -13.51 -12.50
N GLU A 481 -20.97 -13.12 -12.11
CA GLU A 481 -20.41 -13.45 -10.80
C GLU A 481 -19.43 -12.35 -10.37
N THR A 482 -19.45 -12.01 -9.08
CA THR A 482 -18.40 -11.22 -8.43
C THR A 482 -17.97 -11.91 -7.15
N LEU A 483 -16.65 -11.95 -6.93
CA LEU A 483 -15.96 -12.58 -5.82
C LEU A 483 -15.00 -11.56 -5.18
N LYS A 484 -14.88 -11.62 -3.85
CA LYS A 484 -13.80 -11.00 -3.07
C LYS A 484 -12.92 -12.08 -2.44
N ASP A 485 -11.65 -11.79 -2.24
CA ASP A 485 -10.72 -12.73 -1.59
C ASP A 485 -9.69 -11.98 -0.72
N ASN A 486 -9.62 -12.36 0.56
CA ASN A 486 -8.58 -11.90 1.51
C ASN A 486 -7.81 -13.07 2.14
N THR A 487 -7.85 -14.24 1.49
CA THR A 487 -7.23 -15.51 1.92
C THR A 487 -6.23 -16.03 0.91
N GLY A 488 -6.35 -15.64 -0.36
CA GLY A 488 -5.60 -16.21 -1.46
C GLY A 488 -6.13 -17.60 -1.84
N CYS A 489 -7.40 -17.88 -1.56
CA CYS A 489 -8.10 -19.15 -1.82
C CYS A 489 -9.52 -18.92 -2.40
N ARG A 490 -9.79 -17.76 -3.01
CA ARG A 490 -11.11 -17.34 -3.48
C ARG A 490 -12.18 -17.31 -2.38
N GLU A 491 -11.77 -17.00 -1.16
CA GLU A 491 -12.67 -16.87 -0.01
C GLU A 491 -12.49 -15.48 0.62
N PHE A 492 -13.60 -14.83 0.95
CA PHE A 492 -13.58 -13.62 1.75
C PHE A 492 -14.04 -13.93 3.16
N ILE A 493 -13.16 -13.72 4.11
CA ILE A 493 -13.48 -13.87 5.52
C ILE A 493 -13.83 -12.49 6.04
N ASP A 494 -15.10 -12.30 6.37
CA ASP A 494 -15.57 -11.05 6.95
C ASP A 494 -14.94 -10.79 8.32
N ASN A 495 -14.79 -9.49 8.62
CA ASN A 495 -14.38 -9.00 9.91
C ASN A 495 -13.00 -9.47 10.40
N ILE A 496 -12.05 -9.75 9.50
CA ILE A 496 -10.64 -9.90 9.85
C ILE A 496 -9.81 -8.80 9.20
N CYS A 497 -8.80 -8.28 9.92
CA CYS A 497 -7.81 -7.42 9.31
C CYS A 497 -6.88 -8.24 8.41
N PHE A 498 -6.45 -7.64 7.29
CA PHE A 498 -5.46 -8.21 6.38
C PHE A 498 -4.46 -7.12 5.97
N PRO A 499 -3.17 -7.45 5.74
CA PRO A 499 -2.64 -8.76 5.39
C PRO A 499 -2.70 -9.80 6.51
N THR A 500 -2.76 -11.06 6.12
CA THR A 500 -2.60 -12.22 7.02
C THR A 500 -1.31 -12.95 6.66
N LEU A 501 -0.84 -13.87 7.49
CA LEU A 501 0.40 -14.62 7.16
C LEU A 501 0.34 -15.34 5.81
N ASP A 502 -0.87 -15.68 5.34
CA ASP A 502 -1.10 -16.37 4.07
C ASP A 502 -1.52 -15.44 2.93
N PHE A 503 -1.98 -14.22 3.24
CA PHE A 503 -2.48 -13.25 2.28
C PHE A 503 -1.67 -11.93 2.34
N PRO A 504 -0.90 -11.61 1.28
CA PRO A 504 0.20 -10.64 1.36
C PRO A 504 -0.21 -9.16 1.22
N SER A 505 -1.49 -8.86 0.97
CA SER A 505 -1.97 -7.51 0.67
C SER A 505 -2.94 -7.00 1.72
N ASP A 506 -2.96 -5.68 1.91
CA ASP A 506 -3.95 -4.93 2.68
C ASP A 506 -5.22 -4.62 1.88
N HIS A 507 -5.27 -5.05 0.61
CA HIS A 507 -6.41 -5.00 -0.29
C HIS A 507 -6.81 -6.42 -0.72
N ALA A 508 -8.12 -6.67 -0.74
CA ALA A 508 -8.71 -7.90 -1.22
C ALA A 508 -8.61 -7.99 -2.75
N VAL A 509 -8.47 -9.21 -3.27
CA VAL A 509 -8.61 -9.46 -4.71
C VAL A 509 -10.10 -9.35 -5.06
N VAL A 510 -10.40 -8.65 -6.15
CA VAL A 510 -11.76 -8.58 -6.71
C VAL A 510 -11.77 -9.26 -8.07
N LYS A 511 -12.56 -10.32 -8.20
CA LYS A 511 -12.80 -11.02 -9.46
C LYS A 511 -14.23 -10.75 -9.91
N THR A 512 -14.40 -10.39 -11.17
CA THR A 512 -15.71 -10.23 -11.79
C THR A 512 -15.76 -10.97 -13.11
N VAL A 513 -16.81 -11.77 -13.28
CA VAL A 513 -17.14 -12.43 -14.53
C VAL A 513 -18.24 -11.65 -15.23
N LEU A 514 -17.94 -11.24 -16.44
CA LEU A 514 -18.77 -10.41 -17.31
C LEU A 514 -19.33 -11.25 -18.45
N LEU A 515 -20.65 -11.18 -18.63
CA LEU A 515 -21.35 -11.71 -19.79
C LEU A 515 -21.67 -10.57 -20.75
N PRO A 516 -21.28 -10.67 -22.01
CA PRO A 516 -21.68 -9.68 -23.00
C PRO A 516 -23.19 -9.62 -23.13
N ARG A 517 -23.73 -8.41 -23.22
CA ARG A 517 -25.12 -8.23 -23.61
C ARG A 517 -25.19 -8.48 -25.11
N GLY A 518 -25.94 -9.50 -25.51
CA GLY A 518 -26.23 -9.73 -26.92
C GLY A 518 -26.81 -8.45 -27.51
N SER A 519 -26.24 -7.97 -28.62
CA SER A 519 -26.83 -6.89 -29.41
C SER A 519 -28.21 -7.35 -29.82
N GLN A 520 -29.26 -6.90 -29.12
CA GLN A 520 -30.57 -6.86 -29.74
C GLN A 520 -30.41 -5.89 -30.90
N ALA A 521 -30.24 -6.46 -32.10
CA ALA A 521 -30.39 -5.75 -33.34
C ALA A 521 -31.67 -4.92 -33.20
N HIS A 522 -31.53 -3.60 -33.32
CA HIS A 522 -32.66 -2.72 -33.59
C HIS A 522 -33.30 -3.25 -34.88
N GLY A 523 -34.27 -4.15 -34.72
CA GLY A 523 -35.11 -4.62 -35.79
C GLY A 523 -35.79 -3.40 -36.36
N GLN A 524 -35.43 -3.08 -37.59
CA GLN A 524 -36.21 -2.19 -38.44
C GLN A 524 -37.68 -2.53 -38.26
N GLN A 525 -38.45 -1.63 -37.65
CA GLN A 525 -39.88 -1.58 -37.90
C GLN A 525 -40.03 -1.20 -39.37
N THR A 526 -40.12 -2.23 -40.21
CA THR A 526 -40.67 -2.10 -41.56
C THR A 526 -42.11 -1.64 -41.42
N GLN A 527 -42.37 -0.49 -42.04
CA GLN A 527 -43.70 0.00 -42.37
C GLN A 527 -44.54 -1.12 -43.01
N SER A 528 -45.76 -1.26 -42.52
CA SER A 528 -46.93 -1.64 -43.32
C SER A 528 -48.14 -0.90 -42.79
#